data_AF-A0A944YBN6-F1
#
_entry.id   AF-A0A944YBN6-F1
#
_cell.length_a   1.000
_cell.length_b   1.000
_cell.length_c   1.000
_cell.angle_alpha   90.00
_cell.angle_beta   90.00
_cell.angle_gamma   90.00
#
_symmetry.space_group_name_H-M   'P 1'
#
loop_
_entity.id
_entity.type
_entity.pdbx_description
1 polymer ?
#
loop_
_entity_poly.entity_id
_entity_poly.type
_entity_poly.pdbx_seq_one_letter_code
_entity_poly.pdbx_strand_id
1 'polypeptide(L)'
;MPLFFYIAKNEYGQKIRGTIDSISTQAARAALKQLHLEAVELHEATMAERKEFGESVEEIKEMKSYEKEVAVAKQETIPEKKAKKTKKKLSKKKSTNKKYFPLIETIRLYAGWLLAWYILVYALGGYQNSRDLPFSIPYVEALLPPYSSIVFSFTIASFLFLLLTTLIKEIGAGKKKSLGILGLGLLLFTLYRINV
;
A
#
# COMPACT_ATOMS: atom_id res chain seq x y z
N MET A 1 20.17 1.21 -27.98
CA MET A 1 18.95 1.66 -28.68
C MET A 1 18.88 3.17 -28.55
N PRO A 2 18.54 3.90 -29.62
CA PRO A 2 18.38 5.35 -29.54
C PRO A 2 17.17 5.72 -28.67
N LEU A 3 17.32 6.81 -27.92
CA LEU A 3 16.30 7.36 -27.03
C LEU A 3 15.60 8.50 -27.77
N PHE A 4 14.26 8.49 -27.82
CA PHE A 4 13.49 9.56 -28.44
C PHE A 4 12.75 10.38 -27.39
N PHE A 5 12.82 11.70 -27.50
CA PHE A 5 11.98 12.62 -26.73
C PHE A 5 10.69 12.87 -27.50
N TYR A 6 9.57 12.82 -26.79
CA TYR A 6 8.27 13.08 -27.38
C TYR A 6 7.45 14.09 -26.58
N ILE A 7 6.66 14.88 -27.31
CA ILE A 7 5.50 15.61 -26.80
C ILE A 7 4.28 15.01 -27.48
N ALA A 8 3.40 14.39 -26.72
CA ALA A 8 2.20 13.75 -27.24
C ALA A 8 0.93 14.34 -26.62
N LYS A 9 -0.20 14.20 -27.30
CA LYS A 9 -1.53 14.51 -26.77
C LYS A 9 -2.24 13.23 -26.39
N ASN A 10 -2.86 13.23 -25.21
CA ASN A 10 -3.82 12.19 -24.82
C ASN A 10 -5.18 12.43 -25.49
N GLU A 11 -6.10 11.47 -25.43
CA GLU A 11 -7.48 11.56 -25.97
C GLU A 11 -8.24 12.79 -25.44
N TYR A 12 -7.89 13.27 -24.24
CA TYR A 12 -8.42 14.48 -23.62
C TYR A 12 -7.76 15.79 -24.09
N GLY A 13 -6.87 15.74 -25.09
CA GLY A 13 -6.14 16.89 -25.63
C GLY A 13 -5.00 17.43 -24.74
N GLN A 14 -4.70 16.77 -23.62
CA GLN A 14 -3.63 17.18 -22.70
C GLN A 14 -2.25 16.81 -23.27
N LYS A 15 -1.31 17.77 -23.24
CA LYS A 15 0.07 17.55 -23.69
C LYS A 15 0.89 16.88 -22.59
N ILE A 16 1.47 15.73 -22.90
CA ILE A 16 2.34 14.94 -22.04
C ILE A 16 3.73 14.88 -22.69
N ARG A 17 4.79 14.97 -21.87
CA ARG A 17 6.18 14.88 -22.31
C ARG A 17 6.82 13.63 -21.73
N GLY A 18 7.66 12.95 -22.50
CA GLY A 18 8.35 11.77 -22.03
C GLY A 18 9.45 11.31 -22.97
N THR A 19 10.06 10.19 -22.62
CA THR A 19 11.08 9.51 -23.41
C THR A 19 10.63 8.10 -23.78
N ILE A 20 11.08 7.61 -24.93
CA ILE A 20 10.82 6.24 -25.36
C ILE A 20 12.05 5.67 -26.07
N ASP A 21 12.45 4.46 -25.67
CA ASP A 21 13.50 3.71 -26.35
C ASP A 21 12.90 3.03 -27.57
N SER A 22 13.48 3.26 -28.75
CA SER A 22 13.03 2.60 -29.97
C SER A 22 14.16 2.46 -30.99
N ILE A 23 13.96 1.67 -32.03
CA ILE A 23 14.96 1.44 -33.08
C ILE A 23 14.86 2.51 -34.17
N SER A 24 13.68 3.13 -34.35
CA SER A 24 13.43 4.17 -35.35
C SER A 24 12.32 5.13 -34.92
N THR A 25 12.24 6.29 -35.57
CA THR A 25 11.17 7.28 -35.34
C THR A 25 9.78 6.70 -35.62
N GLN A 26 9.66 5.85 -36.63
CA GLN A 26 8.39 5.20 -36.99
C GLN A 26 7.98 4.16 -35.96
N ALA A 27 8.94 3.39 -35.44
CA ALA A 27 8.69 2.46 -34.34
C ALA A 27 8.29 3.20 -33.04
N ALA A 28 8.91 4.34 -32.74
CA ALA A 28 8.54 5.19 -31.61
C ALA A 28 7.10 5.74 -31.74
N ARG A 29 6.68 6.21 -32.93
CA ARG A 29 5.29 6.62 -33.17
C ARG A 29 4.30 5.47 -33.01
N ALA A 30 4.64 4.28 -33.51
CA ALA A 30 3.80 3.10 -33.37
C ALA A 30 3.63 2.71 -31.89
N ALA A 31 4.70 2.77 -31.10
CA ALA A 31 4.65 2.50 -29.66
C ALA A 31 3.82 3.57 -28.91
N LEU A 32 3.92 4.86 -29.27
CA LEU A 32 3.06 5.90 -28.69
C LEU A 32 1.58 5.68 -29.04
N LYS A 33 1.28 5.23 -30.27
CA LYS A 33 -0.08 4.89 -30.67
C LYS A 33 -0.67 3.73 -29.87
N GLN A 34 0.14 2.72 -29.51
CA GLN A 34 -0.28 1.63 -28.62
C GLN A 34 -0.63 2.13 -27.20
N LEU A 35 -0.08 3.27 -26.78
CA LEU A 35 -0.37 3.92 -25.50
C LEU A 35 -1.51 4.95 -25.59
N HIS A 36 -2.25 5.00 -26.71
CA HIS A 36 -3.30 5.99 -26.95
C HIS A 36 -2.80 7.44 -26.92
N LEU A 37 -1.54 7.66 -27.31
CA LEU A 37 -0.89 8.97 -27.36
C LEU A 37 -0.63 9.37 -28.81
N GLU A 38 -1.06 10.57 -29.19
CA GLU A 38 -0.79 11.14 -30.52
C GLU A 38 0.46 12.03 -30.46
N ALA A 39 1.53 11.63 -31.16
CA ALA A 39 2.80 12.36 -31.16
C ALA A 39 2.68 13.70 -31.91
N VAL A 40 2.87 14.81 -31.20
CA VAL A 40 2.91 16.16 -31.77
C VAL A 40 4.32 16.50 -32.22
N GLU A 41 5.32 16.15 -31.40
CA GLU A 41 6.73 16.38 -31.67
C GLU A 41 7.52 15.17 -31.22
N LEU A 42 8.44 14.70 -32.06
CA LEU A 42 9.28 13.53 -31.81
C LEU A 42 10.66 13.79 -32.42
N HIS A 43 11.70 13.75 -31.59
CA HIS A 43 13.09 13.89 -32.03
C HIS A 43 14.00 12.91 -31.28
N GLU A 44 15.10 12.56 -31.91
CA GLU A 44 16.13 11.73 -31.30
C GLU A 44 16.91 12.55 -30.26
N ALA A 45 17.12 11.97 -29.08
CA ALA A 45 17.82 12.62 -27.99
C ALA A 45 19.26 12.93 -28.40
N THR A 46 19.64 14.20 -28.28
CA THR A 46 21.04 14.58 -28.45
C THR A 46 21.87 14.08 -27.26
N MET A 47 23.18 13.87 -27.47
CA MET A 47 24.08 13.36 -26.42
C MET A 47 24.15 14.27 -25.17
N ALA A 48 23.78 15.55 -25.29
CA ALA A 48 23.67 16.48 -24.18
C ALA A 48 22.40 16.23 -23.33
N GLU A 49 21.24 16.12 -23.97
CA GLU A 49 19.95 15.90 -23.29
C GLU A 49 19.86 14.52 -22.63
N ARG A 50 20.58 13.53 -23.19
CA ARG A 50 20.68 12.19 -22.61
C ARG A 50 21.36 12.18 -21.23
N LYS A 51 22.29 13.11 -20.96
CA LYS A 51 22.96 13.21 -19.66
C LYS A 51 22.05 13.82 -18.60
N GLU A 52 21.32 14.89 -18.94
CA GLU A 52 20.37 15.53 -18.01
C GLU A 52 19.21 14.61 -17.62
N PHE A 53 18.72 13.77 -18.55
CA PHE A 53 17.65 12.83 -18.24
C PHE A 53 18.14 11.47 -17.72
N GLY A 54 19.32 11.01 -18.11
CA GLY A 54 19.89 9.73 -17.67
C GLY A 54 20.01 9.62 -16.14
N GLU A 55 20.44 10.69 -15.48
CA GLU A 55 20.50 10.75 -14.00
C GLU A 55 19.10 10.73 -13.34
N SER A 56 18.04 11.14 -14.04
CA SER A 56 16.66 11.15 -13.51
C SER A 56 15.85 9.87 -13.82
N VAL A 57 16.30 9.06 -14.79
CA VAL A 57 15.56 7.88 -15.27
C VAL A 57 15.98 6.59 -14.54
N GLU A 58 17.20 6.52 -14.00
CA GLU A 58 17.61 5.41 -13.13
C GLU A 58 16.78 5.36 -11.83
N GLU A 59 16.30 6.50 -11.33
CA GLU A 59 15.41 6.57 -10.16
C GLU A 59 13.95 6.12 -10.45
N ILE A 60 13.51 6.14 -11.72
CA ILE A 60 12.12 5.80 -12.09
C ILE A 60 11.97 4.33 -12.50
N LYS A 61 13.06 3.68 -12.93
CA LYS A 61 13.03 2.28 -13.40
C LYS A 61 12.79 1.27 -12.27
N GLU A 62 13.11 1.62 -11.03
CA GLU A 62 12.79 0.78 -9.86
C GLU A 62 11.32 0.84 -9.41
N MET A 63 10.52 1.82 -9.86
CA MET A 63 9.11 1.93 -9.45
C MET A 63 8.12 1.15 -10.34
N LYS A 64 8.50 0.67 -11.53
CA LYS A 64 7.55 0.01 -12.46
C LYS A 64 7.40 -1.51 -12.30
N SER A 65 8.04 -2.12 -11.30
CA SER A 65 7.95 -3.58 -11.08
C SER A 65 6.75 -4.03 -10.21
N TYR A 66 5.85 -3.13 -9.80
CA TYR A 66 4.76 -3.46 -8.87
C TYR A 66 3.34 -3.24 -9.41
N GLU A 67 3.16 -2.92 -10.70
CA GLU A 67 1.85 -2.56 -11.24
C GLU A 67 1.46 -3.48 -12.40
N LYS A 68 1.33 -4.77 -12.10
CA LYS A 68 0.68 -5.73 -13.01
C LYS A 68 -0.04 -6.84 -12.25
N GLU A 69 -0.94 -6.46 -11.37
CA GLU A 69 -2.06 -7.30 -10.93
C GLU A 69 -3.09 -6.36 -10.29
N VAL A 70 -4.38 -6.60 -10.55
CA VAL A 70 -5.56 -5.78 -10.16
C VAL A 70 -6.00 -4.76 -11.22
N ALA A 71 -6.58 -5.28 -12.30
CA ALA A 71 -7.53 -4.53 -13.12
C ALA A 71 -8.71 -5.43 -13.52
N VAL A 72 -9.50 -5.86 -12.54
CA VAL A 72 -10.87 -6.35 -12.74
C VAL A 72 -11.75 -5.80 -11.61
N ALA A 73 -12.31 -4.60 -11.79
CA ALA A 73 -13.52 -4.14 -11.09
C ALA A 73 -14.03 -2.83 -11.72
N LYS A 74 -14.83 -3.03 -12.76
CA LYS A 74 -15.98 -2.26 -13.27
C LYS A 74 -16.42 -0.96 -12.55
N GLN A 75 -16.61 0.07 -13.39
CA GLN A 75 -17.51 1.25 -13.38
C GLN A 75 -18.71 1.19 -12.40
N GLU A 76 -19.22 2.27 -11.80
CA GLU A 76 -20.02 3.38 -12.39
C GLU A 76 -20.54 4.22 -11.19
N THR A 77 -20.53 5.56 -11.09
CA THR A 77 -21.48 6.52 -11.70
C THR A 77 -21.12 7.97 -11.27
N ILE A 78 -21.39 8.93 -12.16
CA ILE A 78 -21.40 10.39 -11.94
C ILE A 78 -22.87 10.86 -12.04
N PRO A 79 -23.30 11.89 -11.27
CA PRO A 79 -23.81 13.12 -11.92
C PRO A 79 -23.24 14.37 -11.21
N GLU A 80 -22.41 15.18 -11.85
CA GLU A 80 -22.74 16.33 -12.71
C GLU A 80 -23.53 17.49 -12.05
N LYS A 81 -22.79 18.59 -11.86
CA LYS A 81 -23.17 20.03 -11.83
C LYS A 81 -24.08 20.57 -10.72
N LYS A 82 -23.50 21.47 -9.92
CA LYS A 82 -23.89 22.90 -9.91
C LYS A 82 -22.73 23.80 -9.45
N ALA A 83 -22.30 24.66 -10.36
CA ALA A 83 -21.36 25.74 -10.11
C ALA A 83 -22.07 26.90 -9.39
N LYS A 84 -21.50 27.39 -8.27
CA LYS A 84 -21.71 28.77 -7.82
C LYS A 84 -20.38 29.37 -7.39
N LYS A 85 -20.07 30.50 -8.03
CA LYS A 85 -18.91 31.36 -7.85
C LYS A 85 -18.97 32.04 -6.48
N THR A 86 -17.90 31.93 -5.69
CA THR A 86 -17.50 32.99 -4.75
C THR A 86 -15.98 33.12 -4.74
N LYS A 87 -15.47 34.15 -5.42
CA LYS A 87 -14.11 34.65 -5.25
C LYS A 87 -14.00 35.30 -3.86
N LYS A 88 -13.14 34.79 -2.96
CA LYS A 88 -12.19 35.64 -2.20
C LYS A 88 -11.28 34.82 -1.28
N LYS A 89 -10.04 35.31 -1.23
CA LYS A 89 -8.90 34.99 -0.36
C LYS A 89 -8.02 33.81 -0.81
N LEU A 90 -6.93 34.19 -1.49
CA LEU A 90 -5.65 33.50 -1.40
C LEU A 90 -5.31 33.27 0.09
N SER A 91 -5.66 32.10 0.63
CA SER A 91 -5.00 31.58 1.83
C SER A 91 -3.84 30.73 1.38
N LYS A 92 -2.64 31.11 1.82
CA LYS A 92 -1.38 30.36 1.76
C LYS A 92 -1.59 28.86 1.48
N LYS A 93 -1.14 28.44 0.29
CA LYS A 93 -1.01 27.03 -0.09
C LYS A 93 -0.04 26.38 0.91
N LYS A 94 -0.59 25.84 2.02
CA LYS A 94 0.14 24.94 2.91
C LYS A 94 0.70 23.85 2.02
N SER A 95 2.01 23.66 2.09
CA SER A 95 2.66 22.49 1.51
C SER A 95 1.83 21.28 1.91
N THR A 96 1.24 20.63 0.91
CA THR A 96 0.72 19.29 1.05
C THR A 96 1.93 18.43 1.32
N ASN A 97 2.30 18.30 2.60
CA ASN A 97 3.15 17.21 3.06
C ASN A 97 2.50 15.96 2.48
N LYS A 98 3.14 15.38 1.47
CA LYS A 98 2.83 14.03 1.00
C LYS A 98 3.02 13.17 2.25
N LYS A 99 1.92 12.96 2.97
CA LYS A 99 1.90 12.16 4.18
C LYS A 99 2.05 10.75 3.64
N TYR A 100 3.30 10.31 3.51
CA TYR A 100 3.62 8.93 3.20
C TYR A 100 2.71 8.05 4.04
N PHE A 101 2.11 7.04 3.41
CA PHE A 101 1.24 6.08 4.07
C PHE A 101 1.93 5.66 5.37
N PRO A 102 1.36 5.99 6.54
CA PRO A 102 2.03 5.69 7.79
C PRO A 102 2.11 4.18 7.90
N LEU A 103 3.32 3.62 7.76
CA LEU A 103 3.58 2.17 7.81
C LEU A 103 2.89 1.52 9.03
N ILE A 104 2.82 2.25 10.14
CA ILE A 104 2.11 1.85 11.36
C ILE A 104 0.61 1.59 11.15
N GLU A 105 -0.08 2.39 10.32
CA GLU A 105 -1.49 2.16 10.03
C GLU A 105 -1.70 0.93 9.15
N THR A 106 -0.81 0.70 8.18
CA THR A 106 -0.82 -0.53 7.38
C THR A 106 -0.58 -1.75 8.26
N ILE A 107 0.45 -1.74 9.11
CA ILE A 107 0.75 -2.84 10.05
C ILE A 107 -0.43 -3.05 11.02
N ARG A 108 -1.05 -1.98 11.52
CA ARG A 108 -2.24 -2.06 12.37
C ARG A 108 -3.41 -2.71 11.66
N LEU A 109 -3.64 -2.40 10.39
CA LEU A 109 -4.68 -3.03 9.59
C LEU A 109 -4.43 -4.53 9.44
N TYR A 110 -3.20 -4.94 9.09
CA TYR A 110 -2.82 -6.35 8.99
C TYR A 110 -2.91 -7.09 10.33
N ALA A 111 -2.48 -6.46 11.44
CA ALA A 111 -2.59 -7.05 12.76
C ALA A 111 -4.07 -7.26 13.17
N GLY A 112 -4.95 -6.31 12.83
CA GLY A 112 -6.39 -6.44 13.03
C GLY A 112 -7.00 -7.58 12.21
N TRP A 113 -6.57 -7.71 10.95
CA TRP A 113 -6.99 -8.79 10.07
C TRP A 113 -6.56 -10.17 10.59
N LEU A 114 -5.30 -10.30 11.00
CA LEU A 114 -4.77 -11.53 11.59
C LEU A 114 -5.54 -11.90 12.86
N LEU A 115 -5.79 -10.93 13.74
CA LEU A 115 -6.57 -11.16 14.97
C LEU A 115 -7.98 -11.70 14.65
N ALA A 116 -8.67 -11.11 13.66
CA ALA A 116 -9.98 -11.58 13.23
C ALA A 116 -9.94 -13.02 12.70
N TRP A 117 -8.93 -13.35 11.91
CA TRP A 117 -8.72 -14.72 11.42
C TRP A 117 -8.52 -15.71 12.58
N TYR A 118 -7.69 -15.35 13.56
CA TYR A 118 -7.49 -16.23 14.71
C TYR A 118 -8.75 -16.39 15.57
N ILE A 119 -9.56 -15.34 15.76
CA ILE A 119 -10.86 -15.45 16.44
C ILE A 119 -11.75 -16.46 15.73
N LEU A 120 -11.77 -16.45 14.39
CA LEU A 120 -12.54 -17.39 13.60
C LEU A 120 -12.02 -18.83 13.78
N VAL A 121 -10.71 -19.04 13.75
CA VAL A 121 -10.10 -20.36 14.03
C VAL A 121 -10.47 -20.85 15.43
N TYR A 122 -10.42 -19.98 16.45
CA TYR A 122 -10.86 -20.33 17.80
C TYR A 122 -12.35 -20.64 17.89
N ALA A 123 -13.19 -19.91 17.17
CA ALA A 123 -14.62 -20.18 17.12
C ALA A 123 -14.91 -21.55 16.49
N LEU A 124 -14.26 -21.89 15.38
CA LEU A 124 -14.38 -23.22 14.75
C LEU A 124 -13.86 -24.31 15.68
N GLY A 125 -12.70 -24.08 16.29
CA GLY A 125 -12.09 -24.98 17.26
C GLY A 125 -12.95 -25.27 18.48
N GLY A 126 -13.44 -24.21 19.12
CA GLY A 126 -14.33 -24.30 20.26
C GLY A 126 -15.66 -24.96 19.90
N TYR A 127 -16.15 -24.74 18.67
CA TYR A 127 -17.36 -25.39 18.17
C TYR A 127 -17.16 -26.90 17.98
N GLN A 128 -16.04 -27.32 17.38
CA GLN A 128 -15.67 -28.73 17.25
C GLN A 128 -15.49 -29.42 18.62
N ASN A 129 -14.91 -28.72 19.59
CA ASN A 129 -14.76 -29.27 20.94
C ASN A 129 -16.11 -29.38 21.70
N SER A 130 -17.08 -28.52 21.38
CA SER A 130 -18.38 -28.49 22.07
C SER A 130 -19.44 -29.36 21.42
N ARG A 131 -19.25 -29.75 20.15
CA ARG A 131 -20.17 -30.58 19.38
C ARG A 131 -19.40 -31.64 18.62
N ASP A 132 -19.82 -32.90 18.79
CA ASP A 132 -19.36 -34.01 17.96
C ASP A 132 -19.84 -33.81 16.52
N LEU A 133 -19.02 -33.13 15.72
CA LEU A 133 -19.20 -33.05 14.29
C LEU A 133 -18.79 -34.40 13.67
N PRO A 134 -19.51 -34.91 12.68
CA PRO A 134 -19.17 -36.16 12.01
C PRO A 134 -17.90 -36.07 11.13
N PHE A 135 -17.26 -34.92 11.09
CA PHE A 135 -16.01 -34.67 10.38
C PHE A 135 -15.06 -33.84 11.25
N SER A 136 -13.81 -34.30 11.40
CA SER A 136 -12.72 -33.53 11.99
C SER A 136 -11.94 -32.83 10.88
N ILE A 137 -11.54 -31.58 11.13
CA ILE A 137 -10.66 -30.84 10.23
C ILE A 137 -9.27 -30.87 10.88
N PRO A 138 -8.33 -31.70 10.38
CA PRO A 138 -7.06 -31.97 11.06
C PRO A 138 -6.20 -30.71 11.24
N TYR A 139 -6.34 -29.72 10.36
CA TYR A 139 -5.65 -28.44 10.49
C TYR A 139 -6.08 -27.65 11.74
N VAL A 140 -7.36 -27.69 12.09
CA VAL A 140 -7.89 -26.93 13.23
C VAL A 140 -7.40 -27.55 14.55
N GLU A 141 -7.39 -28.89 14.64
CA GLU A 141 -6.81 -29.60 15.79
C GLU A 141 -5.31 -29.35 15.94
N ALA A 142 -4.54 -29.33 14.85
CA ALA A 142 -3.10 -29.05 14.91
C ALA A 142 -2.77 -27.61 15.34
N LEU A 143 -3.68 -26.66 15.10
CA LEU A 143 -3.52 -25.25 15.43
C LEU A 143 -3.98 -24.91 16.86
N LEU A 144 -4.76 -25.78 17.52
CA LEU A 144 -5.32 -25.52 18.84
C LEU A 144 -4.51 -26.20 19.95
N PRO A 145 -4.55 -25.68 21.19
CA PRO A 145 -4.03 -26.39 22.35
C PRO A 145 -4.74 -27.75 22.44
N PRO A 146 -4.02 -28.89 22.57
CA PRO A 146 -2.71 -29.04 23.21
C PRO A 146 -1.47 -29.05 22.30
N TYR A 147 -1.60 -28.98 20.98
CA TYR A 147 -0.49 -29.31 20.06
C TYR A 147 0.44 -28.13 19.73
N SER A 148 -0.04 -26.88 19.83
CA SER A 148 0.80 -25.72 19.51
C SER A 148 0.37 -24.44 20.24
N SER A 149 1.16 -24.02 21.23
CA SER A 149 1.03 -22.71 21.91
C SER A 149 1.43 -21.52 21.04
N ILE A 150 1.90 -21.78 19.81
CA ILE A 150 2.42 -20.75 18.92
C ILE A 150 1.32 -19.81 18.43
N VAL A 151 0.15 -20.36 18.07
CA VAL A 151 -0.99 -19.57 17.58
C VAL A 151 -1.48 -18.62 18.66
N PHE A 152 -1.55 -19.12 19.90
CA PHE A 152 -1.94 -18.33 21.06
C PHE A 152 -0.93 -17.22 21.40
N SER A 153 0.37 -17.48 21.21
CA SER A 153 1.39 -16.44 21.35
C SER A 153 1.23 -15.35 20.29
N PHE A 154 0.95 -15.71 19.03
CA PHE A 154 0.72 -14.75 17.95
C PHE A 154 -0.56 -13.93 18.13
N THR A 155 -1.62 -14.54 18.67
CA THR A 155 -2.88 -13.82 18.95
C THR A 155 -2.70 -12.78 20.04
N ILE A 156 -2.03 -13.16 21.14
CA ILE A 156 -1.69 -12.24 22.23
C ILE A 156 -0.78 -11.13 21.73
N ALA A 157 0.27 -11.44 20.96
CA ALA A 157 1.16 -10.43 20.39
C ALA A 157 0.40 -9.41 19.52
N SER A 158 -0.49 -9.90 18.64
CA SER A 158 -1.31 -9.06 17.77
C SER A 158 -2.29 -8.19 18.57
N PHE A 159 -2.95 -8.78 19.57
CA PHE A 159 -3.84 -8.07 20.48
C PHE A 159 -3.10 -6.97 21.26
N LEU A 160 -1.96 -7.31 21.87
CA LEU A 160 -1.14 -6.36 22.63
C LEU A 160 -0.68 -5.22 21.73
N PHE A 161 -0.22 -5.52 20.51
CA PHE A 161 0.18 -4.50 19.54
C PHE A 161 -0.96 -3.53 19.21
N LEU A 162 -2.17 -4.03 18.95
CA LEU A 162 -3.35 -3.19 18.69
C LEU A 162 -3.75 -2.36 19.91
N LEU A 163 -3.69 -2.95 21.10
CA LEU A 163 -4.00 -2.28 22.36
C LEU A 163 -3.00 -1.14 22.61
N LEU A 164 -1.69 -1.43 22.56
CA LEU A 164 -0.65 -0.44 22.77
C LEU A 164 -0.72 0.70 21.76
N THR A 165 -0.89 0.39 20.47
CA THR A 165 -0.97 1.41 19.42
C THR A 165 -2.22 2.29 19.57
N THR A 166 -3.31 1.76 20.11
CA THR A 166 -4.52 2.55 20.43
C THR A 166 -4.30 3.40 21.68
N LEU A 167 -3.68 2.84 22.72
CA LEU A 167 -3.35 3.55 23.96
C LEU A 167 -2.44 4.76 23.71
N ILE A 168 -1.42 4.58 22.87
CA ILE A 168 -0.48 5.65 22.49
C ILE A 168 -1.20 6.77 21.72
N LYS A 169 -2.18 6.44 20.87
CA LYS A 169 -2.99 7.44 20.17
C LYS A 169 -3.84 8.26 21.13
N GLU A 170 -4.47 7.62 22.12
CA GLU A 170 -5.38 8.26 23.07
C GLU A 170 -4.65 9.16 24.08
N ILE A 171 -3.46 8.76 24.55
CA ILE A 171 -2.72 9.46 25.61
C ILE A 171 -2.09 10.79 25.13
N GLY A 172 -2.04 11.05 23.83
CA GLY A 172 -1.41 12.24 23.26
C GLY A 172 0.12 12.13 23.27
N ALA A 173 0.70 12.00 22.08
CA ALA A 173 2.06 11.54 21.84
C ALA A 173 3.17 12.48 22.37
N GLY A 174 3.53 12.35 23.64
CA GLY A 174 4.86 12.71 24.13
C GLY A 174 5.83 11.54 23.89
N LYS A 175 6.98 11.78 23.23
CA LYS A 175 7.99 10.75 22.89
C LYS A 175 8.35 9.85 24.09
N LYS A 176 8.46 10.42 25.29
CA LYS A 176 8.77 9.69 26.54
C LYS A 176 7.65 8.75 27.00
N LYS A 177 6.39 9.17 26.88
CA LYS A 177 5.21 8.35 27.28
C LYS A 177 5.03 7.17 26.34
N SER A 178 5.20 7.39 25.03
CA SER A 178 5.13 6.32 24.03
C SER A 178 6.18 5.22 24.26
N LEU A 179 7.40 5.60 24.64
CA LEU A 179 8.47 4.65 24.92
C LEU A 179 8.16 3.80 26.16
N GLY A 180 7.60 4.42 27.21
CA GLY A 180 7.20 3.71 28.43
C GLY A 180 6.10 2.68 28.17
N ILE A 181 5.07 3.02 27.39
CA ILE A 181 3.99 2.10 27.03
C ILE A 181 4.52 0.92 26.21
N LEU A 182 5.43 1.19 25.26
CA LEU A 182 6.04 0.15 24.42
C LEU A 182 6.90 -0.81 25.25
N GLY A 183 7.72 -0.28 26.16
CA GLY A 183 8.50 -1.09 27.11
C GLY A 183 7.61 -1.95 28.01
N LEU A 184 6.50 -1.39 28.50
CA LEU A 184 5.55 -2.13 29.34
C LEU A 184 4.90 -3.30 28.59
N GLY A 185 4.45 -3.09 27.35
CA GLY A 185 3.87 -4.17 26.54
C GLY A 185 4.90 -5.27 26.23
N LEU A 186 6.14 -4.88 25.94
CA LEU A 186 7.21 -5.85 25.66
C LEU A 186 7.54 -6.68 26.91
N LEU A 187 7.59 -6.06 28.08
CA LEU A 187 7.80 -6.71 29.36
C LEU A 187 6.65 -7.69 29.69
N LEU A 188 5.39 -7.26 29.55
CA LEU A 188 4.21 -8.12 29.71
C LEU A 188 4.25 -9.33 28.78
N PHE A 189 4.62 -9.12 27.51
CA PHE A 189 4.74 -10.21 26.54
C PHE A 189 5.84 -11.20 26.91
N THR A 190 7.01 -10.72 27.34
CA THR A 190 8.12 -11.60 27.77
C THR A 190 7.78 -12.41 29.02
N LEU A 191 7.14 -11.78 30.02
CA LEU A 191 6.71 -12.50 31.24
C LEU A 191 5.68 -13.57 30.92
N TYR A 192 4.72 -13.26 30.05
CA TYR A 192 3.75 -14.23 29.57
C TYR A 192 4.44 -15.42 28.87
N ARG A 193 5.40 -15.16 27.97
CA ARG A 193 6.13 -16.22 27.25
C ARG A 193 7.02 -17.07 28.15
N ILE A 194 7.54 -16.52 29.25
CA ILE A 194 8.35 -17.30 30.20
C ILE A 194 7.46 -18.25 31.03
N ASN A 195 6.18 -17.90 31.21
CA ASN A 195 5.24 -18.63 32.05
C ASN A 195 4.39 -19.68 31.31
N VAL A 196 4.45 -19.70 29.97
CA VAL A 196 3.68 -20.61 29.08
C VAL A 196 4.63 -21.53 28.35
#